data_AF-A0A3D5SI91-F1
#
_entry.id   AF-A0A3D5SI91-F1
#
_cell.length_a   1.000
_cell.length_b   1.000
_cell.length_c   1.000
_cell.angle_alpha   90.00
_cell.angle_beta   90.00
_cell.angle_gamma   90.00
#
_symmetry.space_group_name_H-M   'P 1'
#
loop_
_entity.id
_entity.type
_entity.pdbx_description
1 polymer ?
#
loop_
_entity_poly.entity_id
_entity_poly.type
_entity_poly.pdbx_seq_one_letter_code
_entity_poly.pdbx_strand_id
1 'polypeptide(L)'
;FFQTFVNLQASFAFFVTLFVGPPLVARDLRNNALPLYLCRPFSRTEYVLGKMSVLFILLSAITWVPQLLLFCFQAYLEGASWFIDNLWLASAIFIGSVVGILLLALLSQAVSALVKWRVIASATLLGIFFIPSVFGEVINNIFLTRWGNIISLGALMKNVSAGLFGTFIRTTAHITDFDGRVSREIIMNEPPLWASWF
;
A
#
# COMPACT_ATOMS: atom_id res chain seq x y z
N PHE A 1 1.99 -14.64 8.02
CA PHE A 1 0.76 -14.12 8.63
C PHE A 1 0.71 -12.60 8.62
N PHE A 2 1.54 -11.88 9.39
CA PHE A 2 1.48 -10.41 9.51
C PHE A 2 1.58 -9.68 8.16
N GLN A 3 2.52 -10.07 7.29
CA GLN A 3 2.64 -9.50 5.95
C GLN A 3 1.36 -9.67 5.11
N THR A 4 0.75 -10.86 5.13
CA THR A 4 -0.52 -11.14 4.46
C THR A 4 -1.62 -10.21 4.97
N PHE A 5 -1.66 -9.97 6.27
CA PHE A 5 -2.61 -9.06 6.89
C PHE A 5 -2.36 -7.59 6.49
N VAL A 6 -1.09 -7.13 6.43
CA VAL A 6 -0.74 -5.79 5.92
C VAL A 6 -1.26 -5.62 4.49
N ASN A 7 -1.01 -6.59 3.62
CA ASN A 7 -1.42 -6.53 2.22
C ASN A 7 -2.95 -6.50 2.06
N LEU A 8 -3.66 -7.25 2.90
CA LEU A 8 -5.12 -7.26 2.93
C LEU A 8 -5.67 -5.90 3.41
N GLN A 9 -5.15 -5.39 4.53
CA GLN A 9 -5.52 -4.08 5.05
C GLN A 9 -5.19 -2.95 4.07
N ALA A 10 -4.06 -3.02 3.36
CA ALA A 10 -3.71 -2.05 2.33
C ALA A 10 -4.74 -2.01 1.19
N SER A 11 -5.30 -3.17 0.83
CA SER A 11 -6.36 -3.27 -0.18
C SER A 11 -7.67 -2.63 0.33
N PHE A 12 -8.04 -2.88 1.59
CA PHE A 12 -9.18 -2.19 2.21
C PHE A 12 -8.97 -0.68 2.35
N ALA A 13 -7.77 -0.26 2.77
CA ALA A 13 -7.35 1.12 2.88
C ALA A 13 -7.45 1.85 1.52
N PHE A 14 -7.08 1.18 0.43
CA PHE A 14 -7.28 1.70 -0.93
C PHE A 14 -8.75 1.96 -1.23
N PHE A 15 -9.66 1.02 -0.95
CA PHE A 15 -11.09 1.23 -1.17
C PHE A 15 -11.66 2.34 -0.28
N VAL A 16 -11.26 2.43 0.99
CA VAL A 16 -11.66 3.53 1.87
C VAL A 16 -11.18 4.87 1.31
N THR A 17 -9.94 4.92 0.81
CA THR A 17 -9.37 6.12 0.17
C THR A 17 -10.14 6.49 -1.09
N LEU A 18 -10.55 5.51 -1.89
CA LEU A 18 -11.33 5.72 -3.11
C LEU A 18 -12.64 6.46 -2.82
N PHE A 19 -13.31 6.15 -1.71
CA PHE A 19 -14.57 6.79 -1.33
C PHE A 19 -14.40 8.10 -0.58
N VAL A 20 -13.43 8.17 0.35
CA VAL A 20 -13.29 9.30 1.29
C VAL A 20 -12.33 10.36 0.76
N GLY A 21 -11.30 9.96 0.01
CA GLY A 21 -10.20 10.81 -0.42
C GLY A 21 -10.61 11.91 -1.41
N PRO A 22 -11.11 11.56 -2.61
CA PRO A 22 -11.44 12.55 -3.63
C PRO A 22 -12.40 13.67 -3.21
N PRO A 23 -13.46 13.39 -2.43
CA PRO A 23 -14.36 14.43 -1.96
C PRO A 23 -13.73 15.48 -1.03
N LEU A 24 -12.61 15.19 -0.33
CA LEU A 24 -12.04 16.07 0.69
C LEU A 24 -11.47 17.38 0.14
N VAL A 25 -10.95 17.36 -1.09
CA VAL A 25 -10.34 18.52 -1.76
C VAL A 25 -11.21 18.99 -2.94
N ALA A 26 -11.90 18.08 -3.64
CA ALA A 26 -12.77 18.46 -4.75
C ALA A 26 -13.96 19.34 -4.31
N ARG A 27 -14.47 19.15 -3.07
CA ARG A 27 -15.54 20.00 -2.51
C ARG A 27 -15.07 21.43 -2.24
N ASP A 28 -13.84 21.58 -1.76
CA ASP A 28 -13.27 22.89 -1.43
C ASP A 28 -12.94 23.70 -2.69
N LEU A 29 -12.47 23.02 -3.75
CA LEU A 29 -12.28 23.62 -5.08
C LEU A 29 -13.60 24.04 -5.72
N ARG A 30 -14.65 23.21 -5.60
CA ARG A 30 -15.97 23.51 -6.19
C ARG A 30 -16.67 24.69 -5.50
N ASN A 31 -16.46 24.84 -4.19
CA ASN A 31 -17.11 25.88 -3.40
C ASN A 31 -16.33 27.21 -3.36
N ASN A 32 -15.24 27.36 -4.13
CA ASN A 32 -14.40 28.56 -4.15
C ASN A 32 -14.02 29.04 -2.73
N ALA A 33 -13.76 28.11 -1.79
CA ALA A 33 -13.39 28.48 -0.42
C ALA A 33 -11.92 28.92 -0.31
N LEU A 34 -11.09 28.59 -1.32
CA LEU A 34 -9.65 28.88 -1.37
C LEU A 34 -9.29 30.36 -1.16
N PRO A 35 -9.97 31.35 -1.80
CA PRO A 35 -9.68 32.76 -1.55
C PRO A 35 -9.98 33.18 -0.10
N LEU A 36 -11.02 32.60 0.51
CA LEU A 36 -11.42 32.89 1.90
C LEU A 36 -10.43 32.34 2.93
N TYR A 37 -9.81 31.19 2.65
CA TYR A 37 -8.75 30.61 3.50
C TYR A 37 -7.41 31.33 3.36
N LEU A 38 -7.06 31.82 2.15
CA LEU A 38 -5.79 32.51 1.88
C LEU A 38 -5.74 33.97 2.37
N CYS A 39 -6.87 34.55 2.81
CA CYS A 39 -6.92 35.88 3.43
C CYS A 39 -6.50 35.89 4.91
N ARG A 40 -6.35 34.72 5.55
CA ARG A 40 -5.73 34.58 6.88
C ARG A 40 -4.28 34.12 6.72
N PRO A 41 -3.37 34.43 7.66
CA PRO A 41 -1.96 34.02 7.61
C PRO A 41 -1.84 32.50 7.86
N PHE A 42 -2.33 31.69 6.93
CA PHE A 42 -2.15 30.24 6.86
C PHE A 42 -1.35 29.92 5.62
N SER A 43 -0.29 29.12 5.77
CA SER A 43 0.51 28.67 4.63
C SER A 43 -0.25 27.65 3.78
N ARG A 44 0.00 27.63 2.46
CA ARG A 44 -0.57 26.63 1.54
C ARG A 44 -0.22 25.20 1.96
N THR A 45 0.97 25.01 2.55
CA THR A 45 1.44 23.70 3.04
C THR A 45 0.65 23.22 4.25
N GLU A 46 0.33 24.11 5.18
CA GLU A 46 -0.46 23.79 6.39
C GLU A 46 -1.88 23.36 6.01
N TYR A 47 -2.48 24.00 5.01
CA TYR A 47 -3.79 23.59 4.50
C TYR A 47 -3.76 22.18 3.89
N VAL A 48 -2.77 21.90 3.03
CA VAL A 48 -2.63 20.57 2.40
C VAL A 48 -2.36 19.50 3.46
N LEU A 49 -1.46 19.76 4.42
CA LEU A 49 -1.15 18.83 5.51
C LEU A 49 -2.37 18.62 6.43
N GLY A 50 -3.13 19.67 6.73
CA GLY A 50 -4.34 19.58 7.54
C GLY A 50 -5.46 18.78 6.86
N LYS A 51 -5.59 18.86 5.53
CA LYS A 51 -6.51 17.99 4.78
C LYS A 51 -5.99 16.55 4.65
N MET A 52 -4.68 16.39 4.50
CA MET A 52 -4.02 15.09 4.41
C MET A 52 -4.13 14.32 5.73
N SER A 53 -4.04 15.02 6.87
CA SER A 53 -4.10 14.41 8.20
C SER A 53 -5.43 13.71 8.46
N VAL A 54 -6.54 14.19 7.88
CA VAL A 54 -7.85 13.53 7.97
C VAL A 54 -7.79 12.11 7.39
N LEU A 55 -7.22 11.96 6.18
CA LEU A 55 -7.02 10.64 5.57
C LEU A 55 -5.99 9.83 6.35
N PHE A 56 -4.90 10.47 6.78
CA PHE A 56 -3.83 9.80 7.50
C PHE A 56 -4.32 9.17 8.82
N ILE A 57 -5.11 9.92 9.61
CA ILE A 57 -5.69 9.46 10.87
C ILE A 57 -6.71 8.35 10.62
N LEU A 58 -7.61 8.55 9.65
CA LEU A 58 -8.62 7.55 9.30
C LEU A 58 -7.98 6.22 8.88
N LEU A 59 -7.01 6.27 7.98
CA LEU A 59 -6.33 5.09 7.47
C LEU A 59 -5.45 4.45 8.55
N SER A 60 -4.82 5.25 9.42
CA SER A 60 -4.05 4.73 10.57
C SER A 60 -4.91 3.88 11.51
N ALA A 61 -6.12 4.35 11.81
CA ALA A 61 -7.05 3.65 12.70
C ALA A 61 -7.49 2.26 12.19
N ILE A 62 -7.42 2.01 10.88
CA ILE A 62 -7.85 0.74 10.26
C ILE A 62 -6.70 -0.13 9.74
N THR A 63 -5.47 0.38 9.74
CA THR A 63 -4.28 -0.33 9.22
C THR A 63 -3.36 -0.77 10.36
N TRP A 64 -2.35 0.03 10.68
CA TRP A 64 -1.32 -0.35 11.64
C TRP A 64 -1.82 -0.43 13.08
N VAL A 65 -2.83 0.36 13.49
CA VAL A 65 -3.36 0.32 14.85
C VAL A 65 -3.91 -1.08 15.20
N PRO A 66 -4.89 -1.63 14.47
CA PRO A 66 -5.39 -2.98 14.75
C PRO A 66 -4.31 -4.05 14.54
N GLN A 67 -3.36 -3.83 13.63
CA GLN A 67 -2.33 -4.81 13.37
C GLN A 67 -1.23 -4.86 14.45
N LEU A 68 -0.86 -3.71 15.03
CA LEU A 68 0.01 -3.68 16.21
C LEU A 68 -0.70 -4.26 17.44
N LEU A 69 -2.02 -4.09 17.56
CA LEU A 69 -2.79 -4.76 18.60
C LEU A 69 -2.69 -6.29 18.46
N LEU A 70 -2.83 -6.82 17.24
CA LEU A 70 -2.61 -8.23 16.97
C LEU A 70 -1.18 -8.68 17.29
N PHE A 71 -0.16 -7.86 17.01
CA PHE A 71 1.22 -8.15 17.39
C PHE A 71 1.39 -8.22 18.92
N CYS A 72 0.83 -7.27 19.67
CA CYS A 72 0.84 -7.28 21.13
C CYS A 72 0.08 -8.49 21.70
N PHE A 73 -1.02 -8.90 21.07
CA PHE A 73 -1.76 -10.09 21.47
C PHE A 73 -0.92 -11.36 21.26
N GLN A 74 -0.23 -11.49 20.12
CA GLN A 74 0.71 -12.59 19.88
C GLN A 74 1.84 -12.61 20.91
N ALA A 75 2.41 -11.44 21.22
CA ALA A 75 3.45 -11.30 22.23
C ALA A 75 2.97 -11.69 23.63
N TYR A 76 1.71 -11.38 23.97
CA TYR A 76 1.12 -11.79 25.24
C TYR A 76 1.00 -13.32 25.35
N LEU A 77 0.69 -14.01 24.25
CA LEU A 77 0.57 -15.47 24.22
C LEU A 77 1.93 -16.20 24.25
N GLU A 78 2.93 -15.69 23.54
CA GLU A 78 4.26 -16.31 23.40
C GLU A 78 5.25 -15.87 24.50
N GLY A 79 4.98 -14.75 25.17
CA GLY A 79 5.81 -14.20 26.24
C GLY A 79 6.77 -13.08 25.81
N ALA A 80 7.42 -12.46 26.82
CA ALA A 80 8.23 -11.26 26.64
C ALA A 80 9.53 -11.48 25.83
N SER A 81 10.10 -12.69 25.83
CA SER A 81 11.25 -13.02 24.99
C SER A 81 10.91 -12.90 23.50
N TRP A 82 9.78 -13.47 23.09
CA TRP A 82 9.29 -13.38 21.71
C TRP A 82 9.07 -11.92 21.29
N PHE A 83 8.54 -11.07 22.18
CA PHE A 83 8.32 -9.65 21.89
C PHE A 83 9.61 -8.91 21.53
N ILE A 84 10.68 -9.12 22.30
CA ILE A 84 11.98 -8.46 22.07
C ILE A 84 12.61 -8.98 20.79
N ASP A 85 12.58 -10.29 20.57
CA ASP A 85 13.15 -10.93 19.38
C ASP A 85 12.42 -10.54 18.09
N ASN A 86 11.12 -10.22 18.19
CA ASN A 86 10.25 -9.89 17.05
C ASN A 86 9.90 -8.40 16.97
N LEU A 87 10.60 -7.52 17.69
CA LEU A 87 10.31 -6.08 17.66
C LEU A 87 10.42 -5.48 16.24
N TRP A 88 11.24 -6.10 15.39
CA TRP A 88 11.37 -5.76 13.98
C TRP A 88 10.08 -6.00 13.16
N LEU A 89 9.20 -6.94 13.58
CA LEU A 89 7.88 -7.09 12.95
C LEU A 89 7.02 -5.85 13.21
N ALA A 90 7.04 -5.32 14.44
CA ALA A 90 6.27 -4.14 14.78
C ALA A 90 6.69 -2.93 13.95
N SER A 91 8.01 -2.73 13.78
CA SER A 91 8.52 -1.66 12.92
C SER A 91 8.19 -1.90 11.44
N ALA A 92 8.27 -3.13 10.93
CA ALA A 92 7.86 -3.48 9.57
C ALA A 92 6.36 -3.21 9.32
N ILE A 93 5.49 -3.57 10.27
CA ILE A 93 4.05 -3.29 10.22
C ILE A 93 3.80 -1.78 10.16
N PHE A 94 4.42 -1.04 11.06
CA PHE A 94 4.22 0.41 11.17
C PHE A 94 4.72 1.14 9.92
N ILE A 95 5.98 0.91 9.53
CA ILE A 95 6.59 1.57 8.37
C ILE A 95 5.85 1.20 7.08
N GLY A 96 5.54 -0.08 6.87
CA GLY A 96 4.84 -0.54 5.68
C GLY A 96 3.45 0.10 5.54
N SER A 97 2.73 0.21 6.65
CA SER A 97 1.42 0.86 6.66
C SER A 97 1.53 2.37 6.44
N VAL A 98 2.44 3.06 7.14
CA VAL A 98 2.64 4.52 7.00
C VAL A 98 3.03 4.88 5.57
N VAL A 99 3.94 4.13 4.93
CA VAL A 99 4.31 4.34 3.53
C VAL A 99 3.09 4.20 2.62
N GLY A 100 2.26 3.18 2.83
CA GLY A 100 1.03 2.98 2.06
C GLY A 100 0.00 4.10 2.26
N ILE A 101 -0.19 4.54 3.50
CA ILE A 101 -1.09 5.66 3.84
C ILE A 101 -0.62 6.93 3.15
N LEU A 102 0.67 7.26 3.22
CA LEU A 102 1.23 8.45 2.60
C LEU A 102 1.05 8.43 1.09
N LEU A 103 1.33 7.29 0.45
CA LEU A 103 1.14 7.12 -0.99
C LEU A 103 -0.33 7.34 -1.39
N LEU A 104 -1.27 6.73 -0.66
CA LEU A 104 -2.71 6.87 -0.91
C LEU A 104 -3.20 8.31 -0.68
N ALA A 105 -2.76 8.94 0.40
CA ALA A 105 -3.14 10.31 0.75
C ALA A 105 -2.61 11.33 -0.28
N LEU A 106 -1.35 11.20 -0.69
CA LEU A 106 -0.72 12.05 -1.69
C LEU A 106 -1.38 11.87 -3.07
N LEU A 107 -1.61 10.63 -3.51
CA LEU A 107 -2.29 10.36 -4.77
C LEU A 107 -3.71 10.91 -4.76
N SER A 108 -4.46 10.71 -3.66
CA SER A 108 -5.80 11.25 -3.52
C SER A 108 -5.83 12.77 -3.61
N GLN A 109 -4.91 13.47 -2.94
CA GLN A 109 -4.84 14.92 -3.02
C GLN A 109 -4.40 15.42 -4.40
N ALA A 110 -3.42 14.77 -5.03
CA ALA A 110 -2.96 15.11 -6.37
C ALA A 110 -4.09 14.97 -7.41
N VAL A 111 -4.82 13.85 -7.39
CA VAL A 111 -5.95 13.63 -8.29
C VAL A 111 -7.08 14.63 -8.01
N SER A 112 -7.36 14.91 -6.74
CA SER A 112 -8.41 15.88 -6.37
C SER A 112 -8.07 17.32 -6.77
N ALA A 113 -6.79 17.67 -6.81
CA ALA A 113 -6.34 18.98 -7.29
C ALA A 113 -6.54 19.16 -8.80
N LEU A 114 -6.44 18.06 -9.55
CA LEU A 114 -6.60 18.06 -11.02
C LEU A 114 -8.06 17.90 -11.45
N VAL A 115 -8.87 17.17 -10.68
CA VAL A 115 -10.21 16.76 -11.09
C VAL A 115 -11.28 17.40 -10.21
N LYS A 116 -12.09 18.29 -10.80
CA LYS A 116 -13.16 19.01 -10.09
C LYS A 116 -14.35 18.12 -9.70
N TRP A 117 -14.53 16.97 -10.34
CA TRP A 117 -15.69 16.10 -10.15
C TRP A 117 -15.35 14.86 -9.31
N ARG A 118 -16.01 14.69 -8.16
CA ARG A 118 -15.73 13.61 -7.19
C ARG A 118 -15.73 12.20 -7.80
N VAL A 119 -16.66 11.92 -8.70
CA VAL A 119 -16.83 10.58 -9.31
C VAL A 119 -15.67 10.32 -10.27
N ILE A 120 -15.34 11.31 -11.10
CA ILE A 120 -14.21 11.23 -12.03
C ILE A 120 -12.90 11.09 -11.25
N ALA A 121 -12.72 11.84 -10.16
CA ALA A 121 -11.51 11.76 -9.34
C ALA A 121 -11.33 10.36 -8.70
N SER A 122 -12.43 9.76 -8.24
CA SER A 122 -12.40 8.37 -7.74
C SER A 122 -12.07 7.38 -8.87
N ALA A 123 -12.71 7.53 -10.03
CA ALA A 123 -12.42 6.69 -11.20
C ALA A 123 -10.96 6.84 -11.68
N THR A 124 -10.39 8.03 -11.61
CA THR A 124 -8.98 8.30 -11.92
C THR A 124 -8.05 7.57 -10.94
N LEU A 125 -8.31 7.62 -9.63
CA LEU A 125 -7.53 6.84 -8.65
C LEU A 125 -7.58 5.34 -8.93
N LEU A 126 -8.75 4.82 -9.28
CA LEU A 126 -8.90 3.42 -9.68
C LEU A 126 -8.06 3.12 -10.92
N GLY A 127 -8.16 3.96 -11.95
CA GLY A 127 -7.37 3.82 -13.19
C GLY A 127 -5.87 3.82 -12.93
N ILE A 128 -5.37 4.69 -12.06
CA ILE A 128 -3.94 4.79 -11.69
C ILE A 128 -3.41 3.50 -11.05
N PHE A 129 -4.22 2.76 -10.30
CA PHE A 129 -3.80 1.50 -9.70
C PHE A 129 -4.01 0.31 -10.63
N PHE A 130 -5.16 0.24 -11.30
CA PHE A 130 -5.54 -0.93 -12.09
C PHE A 130 -4.87 -0.97 -13.45
N ILE A 131 -4.81 0.15 -14.18
CA ILE A 131 -4.29 0.16 -15.56
C ILE A 131 -2.82 -0.28 -15.56
N PRO A 132 -1.91 0.31 -14.76
CA PRO A 132 -0.51 -0.14 -14.75
C PRO A 132 -0.35 -1.56 -14.23
N SER A 133 -1.23 -2.03 -13.33
CA SER A 133 -1.18 -3.42 -12.86
C SER A 133 -1.51 -4.42 -13.96
N VAL A 134 -2.55 -4.16 -14.77
CA VAL A 134 -2.94 -5.06 -15.86
C VAL A 134 -1.90 -5.02 -16.97
N PHE A 135 -1.44 -3.83 -17.37
CA PHE A 135 -0.39 -3.69 -18.38
C PHE A 135 0.93 -4.34 -17.93
N GLY A 136 1.29 -4.18 -16.66
CA GLY A 136 2.47 -4.80 -16.08
C GLY A 136 2.43 -6.32 -16.19
N GLU A 137 1.28 -6.92 -15.87
CA GLU A 137 1.07 -8.36 -15.99
C GLU A 137 1.17 -8.83 -17.46
N VAL A 138 0.56 -8.11 -18.39
CA VAL A 138 0.63 -8.43 -19.82
C VAL A 138 2.08 -8.40 -20.33
N ILE A 139 2.85 -7.37 -19.96
CA ILE A 139 4.27 -7.26 -20.32
C ILE A 139 5.06 -8.45 -19.77
N ASN A 140 4.84 -8.80 -18.50
CA ASN A 140 5.54 -9.90 -17.86
C ASN A 140 5.28 -11.24 -18.57
N ASN A 141 4.02 -11.49 -18.95
CA ASN A 141 3.64 -12.73 -19.63
C ASN A 141 4.17 -12.80 -21.07
N ILE A 142 4.17 -11.69 -21.82
CA ILE A 142 4.65 -11.66 -23.21
C ILE A 142 6.17 -11.80 -23.28
N PHE A 143 6.89 -11.04 -22.45
CA PHE A 143 8.35 -10.97 -22.50
C PHE A 143 9.03 -11.93 -21.53
N LEU A 144 8.26 -12.77 -20.82
CA LEU A 144 8.74 -13.66 -19.76
C LEU A 144 9.65 -12.92 -18.77
N THR A 145 9.27 -11.68 -18.45
CA THR A 145 10.06 -10.74 -17.64
C THR A 145 9.26 -10.32 -16.41
N ARG A 146 9.89 -9.53 -15.53
CA ARG A 146 9.27 -8.99 -14.30
C ARG A 146 9.19 -7.47 -14.28
N TRP A 147 9.71 -6.83 -15.32
CA TRP A 147 9.85 -5.38 -15.43
C TRP A 147 8.49 -4.68 -15.48
N GLY A 148 7.45 -5.36 -15.98
CA GLY A 148 6.09 -4.85 -15.97
C GLY A 148 5.56 -4.61 -14.55
N ASN A 149 6.10 -5.27 -13.52
CA ASN A 149 5.68 -4.99 -12.14
C ASN A 149 6.20 -3.65 -11.60
N ILE A 150 7.23 -3.04 -12.22
CA ILE A 150 7.79 -1.76 -11.78
C ILE A 150 6.78 -0.62 -12.02
N ILE A 151 5.96 -0.70 -13.07
CA ILE A 151 4.95 0.31 -13.35
C ILE A 151 3.70 0.18 -12.45
N SER A 152 3.52 -0.98 -11.81
CA SER A 152 2.37 -1.24 -10.94
C SER A 152 2.62 -0.73 -9.52
N LEU A 153 1.93 0.34 -9.13
CA LEU A 153 1.94 0.87 -7.76
C LEU A 153 1.58 -0.20 -6.72
N GLY A 154 0.63 -1.08 -7.05
CA GLY A 154 0.27 -2.20 -6.19
C GLY A 154 1.40 -3.20 -6.01
N ALA A 155 2.13 -3.52 -7.08
CA ALA A 155 3.29 -4.42 -7.00
C ALA A 155 4.47 -3.77 -6.26
N LEU A 156 4.71 -2.47 -6.45
CA LEU A 156 5.71 -1.71 -5.69
C LEU A 156 5.39 -1.72 -4.19
N MET A 157 4.14 -1.47 -3.80
CA MET A 157 3.72 -1.52 -2.39
C MET A 157 3.89 -2.92 -1.78
N LYS A 158 3.54 -3.97 -2.52
CA LYS A 158 3.81 -5.35 -2.10
C LYS A 158 5.31 -5.63 -1.98
N ASN A 159 6.14 -5.07 -2.86
CA ASN A 159 7.59 -5.23 -2.81
C ASN A 159 8.20 -4.52 -1.59
N VAL A 160 7.76 -3.30 -1.27
CA VAL A 160 8.15 -2.59 -0.04
C VAL A 160 7.80 -3.41 1.19
N SER A 161 6.57 -3.94 1.24
CA SER A 161 6.16 -4.84 2.34
C SER A 161 7.03 -6.09 2.39
N ALA A 162 7.26 -6.77 1.27
CA ALA A 162 8.12 -7.96 1.23
C ALA A 162 9.55 -7.68 1.70
N GLY A 163 10.11 -6.52 1.35
CA GLY A 163 11.43 -6.10 1.81
C GLY A 163 11.47 -5.83 3.32
N LEU A 164 10.47 -5.14 3.87
CA LEU A 164 10.37 -4.88 5.31
C LEU A 164 10.20 -6.17 6.13
N PHE A 165 9.47 -7.13 5.60
CA PHE A 165 9.26 -8.43 6.25
C PHE A 165 10.39 -9.45 5.95
N GLY A 166 11.36 -9.13 5.09
CA GLY A 166 12.40 -10.08 4.67
C GLY A 166 11.87 -11.28 3.89
N THR A 167 10.71 -11.14 3.26
CA THR A 167 9.91 -12.20 2.62
C THR A 167 9.91 -12.10 1.09
N PHE A 168 10.97 -11.53 0.50
CA PHE A 168 11.14 -11.60 -0.95
C PHE A 168 10.91 -13.05 -1.40
N ILE A 169 9.95 -13.20 -2.31
CA ILE A 169 9.10 -14.38 -2.45
C ILE A 169 9.97 -15.63 -2.59
N ARG A 170 9.78 -16.62 -1.70
CA ARG A 170 10.18 -18.00 -1.94
C ARG A 170 9.07 -18.65 -2.77
N THR A 171 9.18 -18.63 -4.09
CA THR A 171 8.29 -19.44 -4.93
C THR A 171 8.78 -20.86 -4.77
N THR A 172 8.14 -21.63 -3.89
CA THR A 172 8.27 -23.08 -3.87
C THR A 172 7.55 -23.61 -5.09
N ALA A 173 8.27 -23.80 -6.19
CA ALA A 173 7.74 -24.59 -7.30
C ALA A 173 7.67 -26.04 -6.82
N HIS A 174 6.45 -26.51 -6.51
CA HIS A 174 6.22 -27.93 -6.29
C HIS A 174 6.12 -28.60 -7.66
N ILE A 175 7.19 -29.26 -8.09
CA ILE A 175 7.08 -30.22 -9.19
C ILE A 175 6.40 -31.45 -8.57
N THR A 176 5.09 -31.57 -8.78
CA THR A 176 4.37 -32.82 -8.50
C THR A 176 4.73 -33.83 -9.57
N ASP A 177 5.28 -34.96 -9.14
CA ASP A 177 5.47 -36.12 -10.00
C ASP A 177 4.10 -36.66 -10.47
N PHE A 178 4.10 -37.51 -11.50
CA PHE A 178 2.88 -38.09 -12.09
C PHE A 178 2.00 -38.85 -11.07
N ASP A 179 2.58 -39.28 -9.94
CA ASP A 179 1.94 -39.96 -8.81
C ASP A 179 1.43 -39.02 -7.70
N GLY A 180 1.46 -37.69 -7.90
CA GLY A 180 0.97 -36.71 -6.92
C GLY A 180 1.86 -36.52 -5.69
N ARG A 181 3.06 -37.11 -5.68
CA ARG A 181 4.08 -36.89 -4.63
C ARG A 181 4.98 -35.70 -5.02
N VAL A 182 5.19 -34.78 -4.08
CA VAL A 182 6.09 -33.63 -4.24
C VAL A 182 7.53 -34.14 -4.20
N SER A 183 8.22 -34.16 -5.34
CA SER A 183 9.55 -34.77 -5.47
C SER A 183 10.71 -33.78 -5.26
N ARG A 184 10.50 -32.47 -5.45
CA ARG A 184 11.53 -31.46 -5.22
C ARG A 184 10.94 -30.10 -4.85
N GLU A 185 11.43 -29.53 -3.76
CA GLU A 185 11.10 -28.18 -3.33
C GLU A 185 12.15 -27.22 -3.92
N ILE A 186 11.81 -26.53 -5.03
CA ILE A 186 12.70 -25.50 -5.55
C ILE A 186 12.34 -24.20 -4.85
N ILE A 187 13.15 -23.80 -3.88
CA ILE A 187 13.02 -22.51 -3.21
C ILE A 187 13.59 -21.45 -4.16
N MET A 188 12.76 -20.89 -5.03
CA MET A 188 13.15 -19.74 -5.83
C MET A 188 12.96 -18.49 -4.99
N ASN A 189 14.06 -17.98 -4.41
CA ASN A 189 14.07 -16.63 -3.84
C ASN A 189 14.00 -15.65 -5.00
N GLU A 190 12.85 -15.02 -5.17
CA GLU A 190 12.64 -14.00 -6.18
C GLU A 190 13.36 -12.72 -5.75
N PRO A 191 14.29 -12.19 -6.56
CA PRO A 191 14.98 -10.97 -6.21
C PRO A 191 13.99 -9.81 -6.10
N PRO A 192 14.31 -8.78 -5.30
CA PRO A 192 13.49 -7.57 -5.24
C PRO A 192 13.23 -7.01 -6.65
N LEU A 193 12.11 -6.28 -6.83
CA LEU A 193 11.77 -5.69 -8.13
C LEU A 193 12.85 -4.73 -8.65
N TRP A 194 13.60 -4.09 -7.74
CA TRP A 194 14.76 -3.26 -8.09
C TRP A 194 16.01 -4.07 -8.42
N ALA A 195 15.98 -5.40 -8.40
CA ALA A 195 17.07 -6.26 -8.86
C ALA A 195 16.60 -7.21 -9.98
N SER A 196 15.44 -6.94 -10.59
CA SER A 196 14.84 -7.77 -11.64
C SER A 196 15.58 -7.73 -13.00
N TRP A 197 16.74 -7.06 -13.04
CA TRP A 197 17.62 -7.00 -14.20
C TRP A 197 18.77 -8.02 -14.15
N PHE A 198 18.91 -8.75 -13.03
CA PHE A 198 19.78 -9.92 -12.88
C PHE A 198 18.97 -11.20 -13.05
#